data_AF-A0A9D6H858-F1
#
_entry.id   AF-A0A9D6H858-F1
#
_cell.length_a   1.000
_cell.length_b   1.000
_cell.length_c   1.000
_cell.angle_alpha   90.00
_cell.angle_beta   90.00
_cell.angle_gamma   90.00
#
_symmetry.space_group_name_H-M   'P 1'
#
loop_
_entity.id
_entity.type
_entity.pdbx_description
1 polymer ?
#
loop_
_entity_poly.entity_id
_entity_poly.type
_entity_poly.pdbx_seq_one_letter_code
_entity_poly.pdbx_strand_id
1 'polypeptide(L)'
;FNSGISDITVNSIKLSDSGAARSVTVTVTQSAQRAAVALSTGATFLNGGSGAVTFEIAGERGSQLFTFASGTTIANVAAAINDFSEALGATASVSGSVVAIRSTNFGSDQFLRVREVANANASRSYIRQVNDAGALTGTASDDIKDFGRDARVNINGVVATARGLNARVALDGFDVSVSLRGTGSGTINTVGGSRTFQITGGGADFNLSPDVNLAGKVSLGIETVSSSNLGNAALGYLSELKSGGTANVENGNLTKAQEILDAATKQVSSIRGRLGAFTKNVVGSTVNSLSVALENTMAAESAIRDTDFAAETAAMTRNQILVQASTQALALSNSAPQSVLSLMR
;
A
#
# COMPACT_ATOMS: atom_id res chain seq x y z
N PHE A 1 -0.57 12.00 -20.08
CA PHE A 1 -1.20 11.62 -18.80
C PHE A 1 -1.74 10.21 -18.90
N ASN A 2 -1.41 9.36 -17.92
CA ASN A 2 -1.58 7.90 -17.95
C ASN A 2 -3.05 7.50 -18.15
N SER A 3 -3.35 6.83 -19.26
CA SER A 3 -4.74 6.56 -19.66
C SER A 3 -5.42 5.49 -18.81
N GLY A 4 -4.68 4.55 -18.20
CA GLY A 4 -5.25 3.39 -17.49
C GLY A 4 -5.06 3.32 -15.97
N ILE A 5 -4.05 3.99 -15.42
CA ILE A 5 -3.72 3.96 -13.98
C ILE A 5 -3.93 5.35 -13.42
N SER A 6 -4.73 5.47 -12.35
CA SER A 6 -5.06 6.73 -11.68
C SER A 6 -3.94 7.16 -10.75
N ASP A 7 -3.38 6.20 -10.02
CA ASP A 7 -2.41 6.46 -8.95
C ASP A 7 -1.38 5.32 -8.87
N ILE A 8 -0.15 5.67 -8.49
CA ILE A 8 0.98 4.74 -8.34
C ILE A 8 1.75 5.14 -7.09
N THR A 9 1.81 4.24 -6.12
CA THR A 9 2.66 4.39 -4.95
C THR A 9 3.73 3.30 -4.96
N VAL A 10 5.00 3.71 -4.98
CA VAL A 10 6.14 2.80 -4.88
C VAL A 10 6.64 2.83 -3.43
N ASN A 11 6.45 1.74 -2.70
CA ASN A 11 6.87 1.62 -1.31
C ASN A 11 8.31 1.14 -1.18
N SER A 12 8.76 0.25 -2.06
CA SER A 12 10.18 -0.14 -2.13
C SER A 12 10.49 -0.69 -3.52
N ILE A 13 11.67 -0.37 -4.03
CA ILE A 13 12.17 -0.98 -5.26
C ILE A 13 13.69 -0.96 -5.26
N LYS A 14 14.32 -2.13 -5.31
CA LYS A 14 15.76 -2.21 -5.51
C LYS A 14 16.07 -2.01 -7.00
N LEU A 15 16.75 -0.91 -7.33
CA LEU A 15 17.28 -0.64 -8.68
C LEU A 15 18.80 -0.87 -8.67
N SER A 16 19.37 -1.25 -9.81
CA SER A 16 20.83 -1.31 -9.94
C SER A 16 21.42 0.09 -10.07
N ASP A 17 22.64 0.28 -9.57
CA ASP A 17 23.32 1.59 -9.46
C ASP A 17 23.53 2.33 -10.80
N SER A 18 23.28 1.69 -11.94
CA SER A 18 23.45 2.27 -13.29
C SER A 18 22.26 3.11 -13.78
N GLY A 19 21.35 3.56 -12.90
CA GLY A 19 20.13 4.27 -13.32
C GLY A 19 19.18 3.40 -14.16
N ALA A 20 19.23 2.09 -13.96
CA ALA A 20 18.40 1.15 -14.73
C ALA A 20 16.92 1.33 -14.36
N ALA A 21 16.14 1.84 -15.31
CA ALA A 21 14.69 1.91 -15.16
C ALA A 21 14.11 0.49 -15.09
N ARG A 22 13.29 0.22 -14.09
CA ARG A 22 12.55 -1.04 -13.99
C ARG A 22 11.16 -0.86 -14.58
N SER A 23 10.86 -1.63 -15.63
CA SER A 23 9.53 -1.66 -16.22
C SER A 23 8.60 -2.50 -15.33
N VAL A 24 7.44 -1.95 -15.00
CA VAL A 24 6.38 -2.62 -14.25
C VAL A 24 5.15 -2.68 -15.14
N THR A 25 4.73 -3.90 -15.47
CA THR A 25 3.52 -4.16 -16.26
C THR A 25 2.40 -4.57 -15.33
N VAL A 26 1.30 -3.86 -15.39
CA VAL A 26 0.06 -4.13 -14.66
C VAL A 26 -0.94 -4.70 -15.67
N THR A 27 -1.44 -5.91 -15.42
CA THR A 27 -2.43 -6.55 -16.29
C THR A 27 -3.63 -6.99 -15.47
N VAL A 28 -4.82 -6.58 -15.89
CA VAL A 28 -6.08 -6.92 -15.24
C VAL A 28 -6.58 -8.26 -15.81
N THR A 29 -6.74 -9.24 -14.93
CA THR A 29 -7.24 -10.58 -15.27
C THR A 29 -8.73 -10.74 -14.95
N GLN A 30 -9.27 -9.86 -14.09
CA GLN A 30 -10.70 -9.73 -13.81
C GLN A 30 -11.01 -8.27 -13.50
N SER A 31 -12.06 -7.70 -14.11
CA SER A 31 -12.49 -6.34 -13.81
C SER A 31 -13.19 -6.25 -12.45
N ALA A 32 -12.90 -5.15 -11.75
CA ALA A 32 -13.69 -4.71 -10.61
C ALA A 32 -15.07 -4.25 -11.08
N GLN A 33 -16.10 -4.52 -10.29
CA GLN A 33 -17.48 -4.13 -10.53
C GLN A 33 -18.04 -3.38 -9.33
N ARG A 34 -18.99 -2.50 -9.63
CA ARG A 34 -19.87 -1.85 -8.65
C ARG A 34 -21.03 -2.79 -8.33
N ALA A 35 -21.60 -2.68 -7.14
CA ALA A 35 -22.91 -3.27 -6.87
C ALA A 35 -23.95 -2.51 -7.70
N ALA A 36 -24.88 -3.21 -8.33
CA ALA A 36 -25.84 -2.59 -9.23
C ALA A 36 -27.23 -3.24 -9.16
N VAL A 37 -28.27 -2.40 -9.08
CA VAL A 37 -29.68 -2.79 -9.11
C VAL A 37 -30.42 -1.75 -9.93
N ALA A 38 -31.45 -2.14 -10.68
CA ALA A 38 -32.24 -1.20 -11.46
C ALA A 38 -33.71 -1.23 -11.12
N LEU A 39 -34.34 -0.07 -11.27
CA LEU A 39 -35.79 0.07 -11.29
C LEU A 39 -36.24 0.09 -12.75
N SER A 40 -36.93 -0.95 -13.17
CA SER A 40 -37.51 -1.13 -14.50
C SER A 40 -38.92 -0.59 -14.55
N THR A 41 -39.04 0.70 -14.83
CA THR A 41 -40.27 1.47 -14.62
C THR A 41 -40.92 1.94 -15.91
N GLY A 42 -40.22 1.84 -17.06
CA GLY A 42 -40.64 2.43 -18.33
C GLY A 42 -40.04 3.84 -18.50
N ALA A 43 -40.53 4.62 -19.48
CA ALA A 43 -40.12 6.04 -19.62
C ALA A 43 -40.64 6.92 -18.47
N THR A 44 -41.76 6.51 -17.88
CA THR A 44 -42.42 7.13 -16.74
C THR A 44 -42.78 6.02 -15.77
N PHE A 45 -42.63 6.25 -14.47
CA PHE A 45 -43.06 5.31 -13.45
C PHE A 45 -44.57 5.13 -13.51
N LEU A 46 -45.06 3.97 -13.97
CA LEU A 46 -46.49 3.71 -14.10
C LEU A 46 -46.90 2.54 -13.22
N ASN A 47 -47.66 2.83 -12.15
CA ASN A 47 -48.24 1.79 -11.29
C ASN A 47 -49.67 1.38 -11.70
N GLY A 48 -49.99 1.47 -13.00
CA GLY A 48 -51.33 1.13 -13.50
C GLY A 48 -52.47 1.94 -12.84
N GLY A 49 -52.20 3.18 -12.42
CA GLY A 49 -53.16 4.02 -11.69
C GLY A 49 -53.29 3.72 -10.18
N SER A 50 -52.56 2.72 -9.67
CA SER A 50 -52.60 2.30 -8.27
C SER A 50 -51.56 3.06 -7.44
N GLY A 51 -51.89 4.25 -6.94
CA GLY A 51 -51.15 4.94 -5.86
C GLY A 51 -49.63 5.11 -6.06
N ALA A 52 -48.93 5.32 -4.95
CA ALA A 52 -47.47 5.44 -4.89
C ALA A 52 -46.81 4.11 -4.53
N VAL A 53 -45.53 3.96 -4.87
CA VAL A 53 -44.69 2.82 -4.47
C VAL A 53 -43.52 3.33 -3.63
N THR A 54 -43.26 2.63 -2.53
CA THR A 54 -42.17 2.94 -1.60
C THR A 54 -41.08 1.88 -1.72
N PHE A 55 -39.87 2.32 -2.04
CA PHE A 55 -38.66 1.50 -2.07
C PHE A 55 -37.74 1.89 -0.91
N GLU A 56 -37.19 0.90 -0.23
CA GLU A 56 -36.01 1.07 0.61
C GLU A 56 -34.77 0.78 -0.25
N ILE A 57 -33.87 1.75 -0.33
CA ILE A 57 -32.57 1.60 -0.99
C ILE A 57 -31.51 1.66 0.10
N ALA A 58 -30.69 0.62 0.19
CA ALA A 58 -29.58 0.52 1.13
C ALA A 58 -28.25 0.31 0.40
N GLY A 59 -27.25 1.11 0.74
CA GLY A 59 -25.86 0.98 0.25
C GLY A 59 -24.87 0.91 1.41
N GLU A 60 -23.58 1.08 1.11
CA GLU A 60 -22.48 0.98 2.09
C GLU A 60 -22.64 1.94 3.27
N ARG A 61 -23.19 3.14 3.05
CA ARG A 61 -23.19 4.23 4.05
C ARG A 61 -24.51 4.34 4.82
N GLY A 62 -25.58 3.74 4.31
CA GLY A 62 -26.90 3.81 4.95
C GLY A 62 -28.04 3.33 4.08
N SER A 63 -29.26 3.54 4.56
CA SER A 63 -30.51 3.19 3.88
C SER A 63 -31.51 4.33 3.93
N GLN A 64 -32.30 4.50 2.87
CA GLN A 64 -33.34 5.52 2.79
C GLN A 64 -34.59 4.98 2.10
N LEU A 65 -35.75 5.44 2.54
CA LEU A 65 -37.03 5.16 1.90
C LEU A 65 -37.36 6.24 0.88
N PHE A 66 -37.76 5.82 -0.33
CA PHE A 66 -38.20 6.67 -1.41
C PHE A 66 -39.60 6.30 -1.83
N THR A 67 -40.51 7.27 -1.83
CA THR A 67 -41.89 7.06 -2.27
C THR A 67 -42.14 7.82 -3.56
N PHE A 68 -42.51 7.11 -4.62
CA PHE A 68 -42.77 7.68 -5.94
C PHE A 68 -44.22 7.46 -6.34
N ALA A 69 -44.90 8.53 -6.74
CA ALA A 69 -46.25 8.46 -7.28
C ALA A 69 -46.23 7.88 -8.70
N SER A 70 -47.32 7.20 -9.09
CA SER A 70 -47.54 6.87 -10.50
C SER A 70 -47.57 8.16 -11.33
N GLY A 71 -46.77 8.22 -12.40
CA GLY A 71 -46.57 9.38 -13.26
C GLY A 71 -45.23 10.10 -13.05
N THR A 72 -44.45 9.78 -12.01
CA THR A 72 -43.12 10.38 -11.83
C THR A 72 -42.17 9.96 -12.97
N THR A 73 -41.46 10.91 -13.57
CA THR A 73 -40.48 10.62 -14.63
C THR A 73 -39.28 9.89 -14.06
N ILE A 74 -38.65 9.01 -14.85
CA ILE A 74 -37.45 8.28 -14.41
C ILE A 74 -36.25 9.20 -14.13
N ALA A 75 -36.20 10.36 -14.77
CA ALA A 75 -35.22 11.40 -14.47
C ALA A 75 -35.41 11.96 -13.05
N ASN A 76 -36.66 12.23 -12.64
CA ASN A 76 -36.95 12.71 -11.29
C ASN A 76 -36.72 11.62 -10.24
N VAL A 77 -36.99 10.36 -10.56
CA VAL A 77 -36.64 9.21 -9.69
C VAL A 77 -35.11 9.15 -9.48
N ALA A 78 -34.34 9.23 -10.57
CA ALA A 78 -32.88 9.22 -10.47
C ALA A 78 -32.33 10.44 -9.71
N ALA A 79 -32.89 11.63 -9.95
CA ALA A 79 -32.52 12.86 -9.24
C ALA A 79 -32.78 12.74 -7.74
N ALA A 80 -33.98 12.28 -7.34
CA ALA A 80 -34.32 12.10 -5.93
C ALA A 80 -33.38 11.12 -5.21
N ILE A 81 -32.94 10.06 -5.88
CA ILE A 81 -31.94 9.12 -5.31
C ILE A 81 -30.57 9.81 -5.21
N ASN A 82 -30.18 10.58 -6.22
CA ASN A 82 -28.89 11.27 -6.23
C ASN A 82 -28.78 12.38 -5.18
N ASP A 83 -29.88 13.01 -4.79
CA ASP A 83 -29.92 13.97 -3.67
C ASP A 83 -29.46 13.34 -2.34
N PHE A 84 -29.59 12.01 -2.21
CA PHE A 84 -29.11 11.23 -1.06
C PHE A 84 -27.90 10.34 -1.39
N SER A 85 -27.22 10.57 -2.52
CA SER A 85 -26.11 9.71 -2.97
C SER A 85 -24.97 9.63 -1.96
N GLU A 86 -24.68 10.72 -1.26
CA GLU A 86 -23.64 10.78 -0.22
C GLU A 86 -24.02 9.98 1.02
N ALA A 87 -25.30 10.00 1.43
CA ALA A 87 -25.79 9.26 2.59
C ALA A 87 -25.95 7.76 2.31
N LEU A 88 -26.24 7.38 1.06
CA LEU A 88 -26.41 5.99 0.65
C LEU A 88 -25.08 5.34 0.21
N GLY A 89 -24.16 6.12 -0.35
CA GLY A 89 -23.00 5.58 -1.08
C GLY A 89 -23.39 4.98 -2.44
N ALA A 90 -24.46 5.48 -3.07
CA ALA A 90 -24.95 5.00 -4.35
C ALA A 90 -25.40 6.15 -5.25
N THR A 91 -25.23 6.00 -6.57
CA THR A 91 -25.72 6.96 -7.57
C THR A 91 -26.71 6.28 -8.50
N ALA A 92 -27.68 7.06 -8.98
CA ALA A 92 -28.67 6.64 -9.95
C ALA A 92 -28.44 7.32 -11.29
N SER A 93 -28.54 6.57 -12.37
CA SER A 93 -28.53 7.10 -13.73
C SER A 93 -29.65 6.49 -14.56
N VAL A 94 -30.19 7.28 -15.48
CA VAL A 94 -31.18 6.79 -16.44
C VAL A 94 -30.46 6.12 -17.59
N SER A 95 -30.84 4.88 -17.91
CA SER A 95 -30.35 4.13 -19.06
C SER A 95 -31.54 3.51 -19.80
N GLY A 96 -31.90 4.06 -20.95
CA GLY A 96 -33.12 3.65 -21.65
C GLY A 96 -34.37 3.87 -20.80
N SER A 97 -35.08 2.78 -20.47
CA SER A 97 -36.32 2.79 -19.68
C SER A 97 -36.13 2.30 -18.24
N VAL A 98 -34.89 2.33 -17.73
CA VAL A 98 -34.57 1.92 -16.37
C VAL A 98 -33.79 3.00 -15.63
N VAL A 99 -34.01 3.06 -14.32
CA VAL A 99 -33.13 3.81 -13.40
C VAL A 99 -32.14 2.80 -12.84
N ALA A 100 -30.89 2.87 -13.30
CA ALA A 100 -29.82 2.01 -12.82
C ALA A 100 -29.14 2.68 -11.63
N ILE A 101 -29.20 2.02 -10.48
CA ILE A 101 -28.60 2.45 -9.23
C ILE A 101 -27.30 1.64 -9.05
N ARG A 102 -26.19 2.32 -8.78
CA ARG A 102 -24.88 1.70 -8.61
C ARG A 102 -24.19 2.24 -7.36
N SER A 103 -23.39 1.41 -6.71
CA SER A 103 -22.47 1.92 -5.67
C SER A 103 -21.53 2.99 -6.26
N THR A 104 -21.13 3.95 -5.43
CA THR A 104 -20.18 5.01 -5.83
C THR A 104 -18.80 4.42 -6.14
N ASN A 105 -18.36 3.47 -5.31
CA ASN A 105 -17.07 2.81 -5.42
C ASN A 105 -17.20 1.39 -6.00
N PHE A 106 -16.06 0.83 -6.39
CA PHE A 106 -15.93 -0.54 -6.90
C PHE A 106 -15.39 -1.47 -5.79
N GLY A 107 -15.72 -2.76 -5.87
CA GLY A 107 -15.13 -3.78 -4.99
C GLY A 107 -16.15 -4.55 -4.18
N SER A 108 -15.70 -5.62 -3.52
CA SER A 108 -16.56 -6.50 -2.71
C SER A 108 -17.10 -5.85 -1.43
N ASP A 109 -16.44 -4.79 -0.96
CA ASP A 109 -16.90 -4.00 0.20
C ASP A 109 -18.19 -3.22 -0.11
N GLN A 110 -18.50 -3.08 -1.40
CA GLN A 110 -19.65 -2.33 -1.88
C GLN A 110 -20.84 -3.28 -2.03
N PHE A 111 -22.00 -2.87 -1.53
CA PHE A 111 -23.26 -3.56 -1.77
C PHE A 111 -24.36 -2.57 -2.07
N LEU A 112 -25.41 -3.08 -2.71
CA LEU A 112 -26.65 -2.35 -2.92
C LEU A 112 -27.81 -3.30 -2.71
N ARG A 113 -28.80 -2.89 -1.92
CA ARG A 113 -30.08 -3.58 -1.79
C ARG A 113 -31.20 -2.62 -2.12
N VAL A 114 -32.12 -3.06 -2.94
CA VAL A 114 -33.38 -2.37 -3.17
C VAL A 114 -34.49 -3.32 -2.79
N ARG A 115 -35.37 -2.86 -1.89
CA ARG A 115 -36.51 -3.62 -1.39
C ARG A 115 -37.77 -2.79 -1.53
N GLU A 116 -38.82 -3.39 -2.05
CA GLU A 116 -40.15 -2.83 -2.06
C GLU A 116 -40.74 -2.93 -0.64
N VAL A 117 -41.12 -1.80 -0.08
CA VAL A 117 -41.69 -1.71 1.27
C VAL A 117 -43.21 -1.64 1.21
N ALA A 118 -43.73 -0.87 0.25
CA ALA A 118 -45.16 -0.71 0.05
C ALA A 118 -45.48 -0.47 -1.42
N ASN A 119 -46.43 -1.23 -1.94
CA ASN A 119 -46.92 -1.09 -3.31
C ASN A 119 -48.40 -1.45 -3.35
N ALA A 120 -49.24 -0.51 -3.80
CA ALA A 120 -50.67 -0.73 -3.94
C ALA A 120 -51.02 -1.78 -5.01
N ASN A 121 -50.07 -2.10 -5.91
CA ASN A 121 -50.21 -3.12 -6.96
C ASN A 121 -49.20 -4.25 -6.74
N ALA A 122 -49.56 -5.20 -5.87
CA ALA A 122 -48.73 -6.36 -5.54
C ALA A 122 -48.45 -7.32 -6.71
N SER A 123 -49.02 -7.09 -7.90
CA SER A 123 -48.76 -7.89 -9.11
C SER A 123 -47.63 -7.34 -9.97
N ARG A 124 -47.03 -6.19 -9.62
CA ARG A 124 -45.95 -5.56 -10.40
C ARG A 124 -44.72 -5.31 -9.54
N SER A 125 -43.65 -6.03 -9.84
CA SER A 125 -42.33 -5.78 -9.29
C SER A 125 -41.51 -4.90 -10.23
N TYR A 126 -40.88 -3.86 -9.68
CA TYR A 126 -40.08 -2.91 -10.45
C TYR A 126 -38.57 -3.19 -10.38
N ILE A 127 -38.12 -3.97 -9.41
CA ILE A 127 -36.70 -4.12 -9.11
C ILE A 127 -36.12 -5.26 -9.95
N ARG A 128 -34.99 -5.01 -10.61
CA ARG A 128 -34.28 -5.97 -11.47
C ARG A 128 -32.78 -5.94 -11.20
N GLN A 129 -32.14 -7.07 -11.39
CA GLN A 129 -30.68 -7.11 -11.46
C GLN A 129 -30.21 -6.42 -12.75
N VAL A 130 -29.04 -5.81 -12.68
CA VAL A 130 -28.35 -5.24 -13.84
C VAL A 130 -26.91 -5.69 -13.83
N ASN A 131 -26.37 -5.96 -15.01
CA ASN A 131 -24.94 -6.14 -15.15
C ASN A 131 -24.20 -4.79 -15.15
N ASP A 132 -22.87 -4.86 -15.10
CA ASP A 132 -22.00 -3.67 -15.10
C ASP A 132 -22.25 -2.76 -16.32
N ALA A 133 -22.54 -3.34 -17.49
CA ALA A 133 -22.90 -2.64 -18.73
C ALA A 133 -24.30 -1.99 -18.70
N GLY A 134 -25.08 -2.18 -17.64
CA GLY A 134 -26.42 -1.60 -17.46
C GLY A 134 -27.54 -2.35 -18.15
N ALA A 135 -27.27 -3.53 -18.70
CA ALA A 135 -28.33 -4.40 -19.21
C ALA A 135 -29.02 -5.12 -18.07
N LEU A 136 -30.35 -5.18 -18.14
CA LEU A 136 -31.17 -5.94 -17.19
C LEU A 136 -30.83 -7.43 -17.28
N THR A 137 -30.70 -8.07 -16.13
CA THR A 137 -30.50 -9.51 -15.99
C THR A 137 -31.55 -10.08 -15.04
N GLY A 138 -31.98 -11.32 -15.26
CA GLY A 138 -32.93 -12.00 -14.38
C GLY A 138 -34.37 -11.46 -14.43
N THR A 139 -35.20 -12.00 -13.53
CA THR A 139 -36.63 -11.68 -13.39
C THR A 139 -36.82 -10.53 -12.40
N ALA A 140 -37.93 -9.79 -12.54
CA ALA A 140 -38.29 -8.79 -11.54
C ALA A 140 -38.59 -9.44 -10.19
N SER A 141 -38.20 -8.78 -9.10
CA SER A 141 -38.37 -9.22 -7.71
C SER A 141 -38.71 -8.01 -6.83
N ASP A 142 -39.24 -8.25 -5.64
CA ASP A 142 -39.56 -7.19 -4.66
C ASP A 142 -38.37 -6.91 -3.73
N ASP A 143 -37.32 -7.73 -3.77
CA ASP A 143 -36.11 -7.55 -3.00
C ASP A 143 -34.92 -8.10 -3.78
N ILE A 144 -33.95 -7.24 -4.07
CA ILE A 144 -32.72 -7.60 -4.76
C ILE A 144 -31.56 -6.98 -4.01
N LYS A 145 -30.60 -7.83 -3.63
CA LYS A 145 -29.30 -7.44 -3.11
C LYS A 145 -28.21 -7.88 -4.07
N ASP A 146 -27.31 -6.97 -4.39
CA ASP A 146 -26.14 -7.20 -5.20
C ASP A 146 -24.88 -6.72 -4.50
N PHE A 147 -23.73 -7.29 -4.88
CA PHE A 147 -22.43 -6.94 -4.34
C PHE A 147 -21.49 -6.56 -5.48
N GLY A 148 -20.63 -5.58 -5.23
CA GLY A 148 -19.52 -5.31 -6.12
C GLY A 148 -18.51 -6.45 -6.10
N ARG A 149 -17.51 -6.34 -6.97
CA ARG A 149 -16.43 -7.31 -7.07
C ARG A 149 -15.10 -6.60 -7.21
N ASP A 150 -14.06 -7.13 -6.58
CA ASP A 150 -12.70 -6.61 -6.72
C ASP A 150 -12.09 -6.95 -8.07
N ALA A 151 -11.13 -6.14 -8.51
CA ALA A 151 -10.30 -6.50 -9.64
C ALA A 151 -9.36 -7.66 -9.27
N ARG A 152 -9.01 -8.50 -10.23
CA ARG A 152 -7.79 -9.34 -10.15
C ARG A 152 -6.76 -8.75 -11.07
N VAL A 153 -5.57 -8.54 -10.54
CA VAL A 153 -4.49 -7.82 -11.23
C VAL A 153 -3.21 -8.60 -11.05
N ASN A 154 -2.46 -8.75 -12.14
CA ASN A 154 -1.08 -9.21 -12.11
C ASN A 154 -0.16 -8.00 -12.23
N ILE A 155 0.76 -7.82 -11.29
CA ILE A 155 1.81 -6.80 -11.37
C ILE A 155 3.12 -7.53 -11.59
N ASN A 156 3.73 -7.30 -12.75
CA ASN A 156 4.96 -7.95 -13.21
C ASN A 156 4.88 -9.49 -13.16
N GLY A 157 3.74 -10.05 -13.56
CA GLY A 157 3.49 -11.50 -13.59
C GLY A 157 3.04 -12.10 -12.25
N VAL A 158 3.09 -11.35 -11.14
CA VAL A 158 2.66 -11.81 -9.81
C VAL A 158 1.23 -11.36 -9.54
N VAL A 159 0.39 -12.26 -9.03
CA VAL A 159 -0.98 -11.92 -8.63
C VAL A 159 -0.94 -10.96 -7.45
N ALA A 160 -1.51 -9.77 -7.63
CA ALA A 160 -1.59 -8.73 -6.61
C ALA A 160 -2.74 -8.99 -5.64
N THR A 161 -2.58 -8.54 -4.40
CA THR A 161 -3.70 -8.40 -3.48
C THR A 161 -4.47 -7.15 -3.88
N ALA A 162 -5.76 -7.29 -4.19
CA ALA A 162 -6.59 -6.20 -4.66
C ALA A 162 -7.82 -6.00 -3.78
N ARG A 163 -8.26 -4.74 -3.67
CA ARG A 163 -9.54 -4.31 -3.08
C ARG A 163 -10.11 -3.20 -3.94
N GLY A 164 -11.29 -3.43 -4.50
CA GLY A 164 -11.87 -2.58 -5.54
C GLY A 164 -10.92 -2.42 -6.72
N LEU A 165 -10.51 -1.17 -6.98
CA LEU A 165 -9.56 -0.80 -8.04
C LEU A 165 -8.10 -0.71 -7.57
N ASN A 166 -7.84 -0.87 -6.27
CA ASN A 166 -6.50 -0.74 -5.72
C ASN A 166 -5.85 -2.13 -5.66
N ALA A 167 -4.66 -2.27 -6.23
CA ALA A 167 -3.90 -3.52 -6.24
C ALA A 167 -2.49 -3.29 -5.70
N ARG A 168 -1.98 -4.21 -4.90
CA ARG A 168 -0.62 -4.15 -4.34
C ARG A 168 0.10 -5.49 -4.48
N VAL A 169 1.36 -5.43 -4.86
CA VAL A 169 2.32 -6.52 -4.70
C VAL A 169 3.36 -6.08 -3.69
N ALA A 170 3.65 -6.94 -2.71
CA ALA A 170 4.69 -6.73 -1.72
C ALA A 170 5.60 -7.97 -1.70
N LEU A 171 6.81 -7.81 -2.23
CA LEU A 171 7.90 -8.78 -2.27
C LEU A 171 9.15 -8.14 -1.64
N ASP A 172 10.16 -8.94 -1.31
CA ASP A 172 11.44 -8.39 -0.88
C ASP A 172 12.04 -7.50 -1.98
N GLY A 173 12.33 -6.25 -1.64
CA GLY A 173 12.87 -5.26 -2.58
C GLY A 173 11.94 -4.87 -3.75
N PHE A 174 10.66 -5.23 -3.72
CA PHE A 174 9.66 -4.78 -4.69
C PHE A 174 8.26 -4.71 -4.04
N ASP A 175 7.86 -3.50 -3.65
CA ASP A 175 6.56 -3.21 -3.10
C ASP A 175 5.94 -2.02 -3.83
N VAL A 176 4.87 -2.31 -4.59
CA VAL A 176 4.20 -1.35 -5.46
C VAL A 176 2.69 -1.50 -5.29
N SER A 177 2.03 -0.37 -5.05
CA SER A 177 0.58 -0.22 -5.09
C SER A 177 0.18 0.59 -6.32
N VAL A 178 -0.89 0.17 -6.98
CA VAL A 178 -1.47 0.88 -8.13
C VAL A 178 -2.98 1.01 -7.93
N SER A 179 -3.52 2.14 -8.36
CA SER A 179 -4.97 2.36 -8.46
C SER A 179 -5.36 2.34 -9.94
N LEU A 180 -6.27 1.44 -10.32
CA LEU A 180 -6.78 1.35 -11.68
C LEU A 180 -7.80 2.46 -11.92
N ARG A 181 -7.83 3.01 -13.15
CA ARG A 181 -8.97 3.84 -13.57
C ARG A 181 -10.15 2.92 -13.85
N GLY A 182 -11.27 3.13 -13.17
CA GLY A 182 -12.47 2.29 -13.30
C GLY A 182 -13.41 2.70 -14.44
N THR A 183 -13.48 3.98 -14.79
CA THR A 183 -14.42 4.54 -15.79
C THR A 183 -13.74 5.56 -16.72
N GLY A 184 -14.40 5.85 -17.85
CA GLY A 184 -13.95 6.86 -18.82
C GLY A 184 -12.99 6.31 -19.89
N SER A 185 -12.55 7.21 -20.78
CA SER A 185 -11.63 6.85 -21.87
C SER A 185 -10.28 6.40 -21.33
N GLY A 186 -9.76 5.29 -21.87
CA GLY A 186 -8.45 4.75 -21.50
C GLY A 186 -8.42 3.78 -20.32
N THR A 187 -9.57 3.50 -19.68
CA THR A 187 -9.69 2.52 -18.59
C THR A 187 -9.05 1.17 -18.93
N ILE A 188 -8.34 0.58 -17.98
CA ILE A 188 -7.82 -0.79 -18.08
C ILE A 188 -8.56 -1.75 -17.15
N ASN A 189 -9.65 -1.31 -16.50
CA ASN A 189 -10.52 -2.15 -15.68
C ASN A 189 -11.38 -3.09 -16.56
N THR A 190 -10.73 -3.89 -17.38
CA THR A 190 -11.32 -4.90 -18.27
C THR A 190 -10.39 -6.10 -18.34
N VAL A 191 -10.92 -7.28 -18.65
CA VAL A 191 -10.11 -8.49 -18.78
C VAL A 191 -9.11 -8.30 -19.93
N GLY A 192 -7.83 -8.50 -19.65
CA GLY A 192 -6.73 -8.29 -20.59
C GLY A 192 -6.25 -6.84 -20.69
N GLY A 193 -6.90 -5.90 -19.99
CA GLY A 193 -6.43 -4.51 -19.90
C GLY A 193 -5.03 -4.48 -19.29
N SER A 194 -4.09 -3.84 -19.97
CA SER A 194 -2.69 -3.84 -19.53
C SER A 194 -2.05 -2.46 -19.68
N ARG A 195 -1.15 -2.12 -18.75
CA ARG A 195 -0.37 -0.89 -18.78
C ARG A 195 1.01 -1.12 -18.20
N THR A 196 2.02 -0.62 -18.89
CA THR A 196 3.40 -0.61 -18.41
C THR A 196 3.80 0.82 -18.06
N PHE A 197 4.47 0.97 -16.92
CA PHE A 197 5.18 2.18 -16.55
C PHE A 197 6.60 1.84 -16.13
N GLN A 198 7.47 2.84 -16.09
CA GLN A 198 8.86 2.68 -15.67
C GLN A 198 9.09 3.39 -14.36
N ILE A 199 9.80 2.71 -13.46
CA ILE A 199 10.32 3.32 -12.24
C ILE A 199 11.81 3.59 -12.47
N THR A 200 12.18 4.86 -12.48
CA THR A 200 13.53 5.33 -12.80
C THR A 200 14.35 5.67 -11.56
N GLY A 201 13.72 5.81 -10.39
CA GLY A 201 14.37 6.17 -9.14
C GLY A 201 13.38 6.74 -8.12
N GLY A 202 13.91 7.44 -7.12
CA GLY A 202 13.16 8.08 -6.04
C GLY A 202 13.27 7.31 -4.71
N GLY A 203 12.78 7.92 -3.63
CA GLY A 203 12.93 7.39 -2.29
C GLY A 203 14.35 7.54 -1.72
N ALA A 204 14.70 6.65 -0.79
CA ALA A 204 16.00 6.60 -0.12
C ALA A 204 16.57 5.18 -0.16
N ASP A 205 17.85 5.07 -0.51
CA ASP A 205 18.57 3.79 -0.54
C ASP A 205 19.59 3.74 0.60
N PHE A 206 19.61 2.62 1.31
CA PHE A 206 20.51 2.37 2.44
C PHE A 206 21.36 1.14 2.13
N ASN A 207 22.69 1.27 2.26
CA ASN A 207 23.58 0.13 2.25
C ASN A 207 23.83 -0.31 3.69
N LEU A 208 23.25 -1.43 4.10
CA LEU A 208 23.37 -1.95 5.47
C LEU A 208 24.35 -3.13 5.57
N SER A 209 24.95 -3.51 4.44
CA SER A 209 25.98 -4.54 4.32
C SER A 209 27.37 -3.91 4.20
N PRO A 210 28.44 -4.58 4.66
CA PRO A 210 29.82 -4.15 4.41
C PRO A 210 30.13 -3.97 2.92
N ASP A 211 29.55 -4.85 2.07
CA ASP A 211 29.68 -4.77 0.62
C ASP A 211 28.54 -3.97 -0.01
N VAL A 212 28.87 -3.09 -0.97
CA VAL A 212 27.89 -2.35 -1.77
C VAL A 212 27.39 -3.25 -2.90
N ASN A 213 26.36 -4.04 -2.64
CA ASN A 213 25.70 -4.89 -3.63
C ASN A 213 24.17 -4.82 -3.50
N LEU A 214 23.46 -5.32 -4.51
CA LEU A 214 21.99 -5.25 -4.54
C LEU A 214 21.33 -6.03 -3.39
N ALA A 215 21.97 -7.09 -2.90
CA ALA A 215 21.46 -7.88 -1.78
C ALA A 215 21.53 -7.11 -0.45
N GLY A 216 22.64 -6.38 -0.23
CA GLY A 216 22.89 -5.55 0.96
C GLY A 216 22.21 -4.17 0.95
N LYS A 217 21.67 -3.77 -0.21
CA LYS A 217 20.88 -2.54 -0.35
C LYS A 217 19.44 -2.77 0.11
N VAL A 218 18.94 -1.84 0.91
CA VAL A 218 17.53 -1.71 1.25
C VAL A 218 17.01 -0.39 0.71
N SER A 219 15.98 -0.45 -0.12
CA SER A 219 15.33 0.74 -0.70
C SER A 219 14.03 1.04 0.02
N LEU A 220 13.82 2.31 0.31
CA LEU A 220 12.61 2.83 0.93
C LEU A 220 12.00 3.92 0.04
N GLY A 221 10.85 3.63 -0.55
CA GLY A 221 10.02 4.61 -1.24
C GLY A 221 9.39 5.58 -0.25
N ILE A 222 9.73 6.86 -0.40
CA ILE A 222 9.17 7.98 0.34
C ILE A 222 8.43 8.85 -0.66
N GLU A 223 7.11 8.89 -0.53
CA GLU A 223 6.26 9.70 -1.38
C GLU A 223 6.35 11.18 -0.98
N THR A 224 6.17 12.07 -1.96
CA THR A 224 6.11 13.50 -1.70
C THR A 224 4.87 13.84 -0.88
N VAL A 225 5.06 14.57 0.21
CA VAL A 225 3.99 15.01 1.11
C VAL A 225 3.51 16.43 0.77
N SER A 226 3.71 16.87 -0.48
CA SER A 226 3.17 18.15 -0.95
C SER A 226 1.64 18.09 -1.00
N SER A 227 0.98 19.23 -0.79
CA SER A 227 -0.49 19.30 -0.85
C SER A 227 -1.06 18.89 -2.21
N SER A 228 -0.26 18.94 -3.27
CA SER A 228 -0.68 18.50 -4.61
C SER A 228 -0.57 16.99 -4.83
N ASN A 229 0.02 16.25 -3.89
CA ASN A 229 0.21 14.79 -3.99
C ASN A 229 -0.49 14.01 -2.89
N LEU A 230 -0.84 14.65 -1.77
CA LEU A 230 -1.64 14.03 -0.73
C LEU A 230 -3.12 13.99 -1.14
N GLY A 231 -3.71 12.80 -1.13
CA GLY A 231 -5.01 12.48 -1.71
C GLY A 231 -4.89 11.36 -2.76
N ASN A 232 -5.87 11.26 -3.66
CA ASN A 232 -5.77 10.36 -4.81
C ASN A 232 -6.57 10.92 -5.99
N ALA A 233 -6.31 10.44 -7.20
CA ALA A 233 -6.99 10.97 -8.38
C ALA A 233 -8.51 10.69 -8.45
N ALA A 234 -9.06 9.77 -7.62
CA ALA A 234 -10.48 9.47 -7.60
C ALA A 234 -11.28 10.42 -6.70
N LEU A 235 -10.72 10.78 -5.54
CA LEU A 235 -11.29 11.69 -4.55
C LEU A 235 -10.88 13.14 -4.81
N GLY A 236 -9.62 13.38 -5.18
CA GLY A 236 -8.99 14.70 -5.28
C GLY A 236 -7.77 14.81 -4.37
N TYR A 237 -7.06 15.93 -4.48
CA TYR A 237 -5.85 16.23 -3.69
C TYR A 237 -6.08 17.36 -2.69
N LEU A 238 -5.24 17.45 -1.65
CA LEU A 238 -5.33 18.47 -0.60
C LEU A 238 -5.26 19.91 -1.16
N SER A 239 -4.56 20.11 -2.28
CA SER A 239 -4.48 21.39 -2.98
C SER A 239 -5.82 21.87 -3.56
N GLU A 240 -6.81 20.99 -3.71
CA GLU A 240 -8.17 21.30 -4.18
C GLU A 240 -9.07 21.87 -3.07
N LEU A 241 -8.64 21.83 -1.80
CA LEU A 241 -9.42 22.36 -0.66
C LEU A 241 -9.32 23.88 -0.50
N LYS A 242 -8.37 24.53 -1.18
CA LYS A 242 -8.19 25.98 -1.12
C LYS A 242 -9.40 26.72 -1.73
N SER A 243 -9.60 27.98 -1.36
CA SER A 243 -10.64 28.82 -1.98
C SER A 243 -10.47 28.86 -3.50
N GLY A 244 -11.58 28.73 -4.22
CA GLY A 244 -11.62 28.58 -5.69
C GLY A 244 -11.31 27.17 -6.21
N GLY A 245 -11.03 26.20 -5.34
CA GLY A 245 -10.87 24.79 -5.69
C GLY A 245 -12.20 24.04 -5.86
N THR A 246 -12.14 22.89 -6.53
CA THR A 246 -13.27 21.97 -6.81
C THR A 246 -13.91 21.39 -5.56
N ALA A 247 -13.14 21.24 -4.48
CA ALA A 247 -13.59 20.74 -3.18
C ALA A 247 -13.29 21.74 -2.06
N ASN A 248 -13.43 23.03 -2.35
CA ASN A 248 -13.13 24.07 -1.38
C ASN A 248 -14.04 24.00 -0.13
N VAL A 249 -13.51 24.45 0.99
CA VAL A 249 -14.19 24.37 2.31
C VAL A 249 -15.16 25.53 2.59
N GLU A 250 -15.30 26.49 1.68
CA GLU A 250 -16.13 27.69 1.87
C GLU A 250 -17.53 27.52 1.25
N ASN A 251 -17.58 27.07 0.00
CA ASN A 251 -18.81 26.88 -0.77
C ASN A 251 -18.82 25.60 -1.62
N GLY A 252 -17.80 24.75 -1.48
CA GLY A 252 -17.68 23.48 -2.20
C GLY A 252 -18.41 22.34 -1.50
N ASN A 253 -18.10 21.11 -1.91
CA ASN A 253 -18.62 19.90 -1.29
C ASN A 253 -17.79 19.56 -0.02
N LEU A 254 -18.34 19.87 1.16
CA LEU A 254 -17.66 19.64 2.44
C LEU A 254 -17.41 18.16 2.73
N THR A 255 -18.32 17.26 2.34
CA THR A 255 -18.15 15.80 2.50
C THR A 255 -16.94 15.31 1.72
N LYS A 256 -16.82 15.74 0.46
CA LYS A 256 -15.66 15.43 -0.39
C LYS A 256 -14.36 16.01 0.19
N ALA A 257 -14.42 17.22 0.74
CA ALA A 257 -13.27 17.82 1.42
C ALA A 257 -12.80 16.97 2.63
N GLN A 258 -13.74 16.46 3.44
CA GLN A 258 -13.45 15.54 4.54
C GLN A 258 -12.81 14.24 4.05
N GLU A 259 -13.34 13.64 2.98
CA GLU A 259 -12.78 12.41 2.41
C GLU A 259 -11.34 12.59 1.89
N ILE A 260 -11.05 13.72 1.25
CA ILE A 260 -9.68 14.07 0.82
C ILE A 260 -8.76 14.23 2.03
N LEU A 261 -9.21 14.92 3.09
CA LEU A 261 -8.44 15.11 4.31
C LEU A 261 -8.15 13.78 5.03
N ASP A 262 -9.14 12.89 5.10
CA ASP A 262 -9.01 11.56 5.68
C ASP A 262 -8.02 10.70 4.88
N ALA A 263 -8.10 10.74 3.55
CA ALA A 263 -7.17 10.04 2.67
C ALA A 263 -5.73 10.56 2.86
N ALA A 264 -5.54 11.89 2.86
CA ALA A 264 -4.25 12.52 3.09
C ALA A 264 -3.67 12.17 4.47
N THR A 265 -4.50 12.22 5.52
CA THR A 265 -4.10 11.86 6.89
C THR A 265 -3.69 10.40 6.99
N LYS A 266 -4.45 9.49 6.37
CA LYS A 266 -4.12 8.06 6.30
C LYS A 266 -2.80 7.82 5.56
N GLN A 267 -2.55 8.53 4.46
CA GLN A 267 -1.29 8.44 3.71
C GLN A 267 -0.09 8.88 4.56
N VAL A 268 -0.15 10.07 5.17
CA VAL A 268 0.94 10.57 6.04
C VAL A 268 1.16 9.63 7.23
N SER A 269 0.08 9.14 7.85
CA SER A 269 0.16 8.18 8.96
C SER A 269 0.79 6.86 8.52
N SER A 270 0.44 6.36 7.33
CA SER A 270 1.04 5.16 6.73
C SER A 270 2.53 5.35 6.46
N ILE A 271 2.92 6.48 5.87
CA ILE A 271 4.33 6.84 5.63
C ILE A 271 5.11 6.85 6.95
N ARG A 272 4.60 7.54 7.98
CA ARG A 272 5.22 7.56 9.32
C ARG A 272 5.34 6.17 9.94
N GLY A 273 4.29 5.36 9.86
CA GLY A 273 4.29 3.98 10.35
C GLY A 273 5.35 3.12 9.66
N ARG A 274 5.48 3.26 8.34
CA ARG A 274 6.50 2.55 7.54
C ARG A 274 7.92 3.00 7.89
N LEU A 275 8.15 4.31 7.98
CA LEU A 275 9.45 4.87 8.39
C LEU A 275 9.84 4.38 9.79
N GLY A 276 8.91 4.42 10.75
CA GLY A 276 9.15 3.93 12.11
C GLY A 276 9.44 2.43 12.16
N ALA A 277 8.69 1.62 11.40
CA ALA A 277 8.94 0.20 11.27
C ALA A 277 10.30 -0.11 10.64
N PHE A 278 10.70 0.64 9.60
CA PHE A 278 12.01 0.51 8.97
C PHE A 278 13.15 0.84 9.95
N THR A 279 13.09 2.00 10.61
CA THR A 279 14.13 2.42 11.56
C THR A 279 14.27 1.41 12.71
N LYS A 280 13.16 0.92 13.26
CA LYS A 280 13.19 -0.01 14.39
C LYS A 280 13.61 -1.44 13.99
N ASN A 281 12.95 -1.99 12.98
CA ASN A 281 13.06 -3.42 12.67
C ASN A 281 14.16 -3.75 11.67
N VAL A 282 14.59 -2.80 10.85
CA VAL A 282 15.65 -3.01 9.85
C VAL A 282 16.94 -2.37 10.32
N VAL A 283 16.95 -1.05 10.55
CA VAL A 283 18.17 -0.35 10.97
C VAL A 283 18.60 -0.78 12.37
N GLY A 284 17.69 -0.74 13.35
CA GLY A 284 17.98 -1.14 14.73
C GLY A 284 18.46 -2.59 14.87
N SER A 285 17.82 -3.53 14.18
CA SER A 285 18.23 -4.95 14.23
C SER A 285 19.59 -5.18 13.55
N THR A 286 19.86 -4.47 12.45
CA THR A 286 21.14 -4.56 11.75
C THR A 286 22.26 -3.98 12.59
N VAL A 287 22.05 -2.82 13.21
CA VAL A 287 23.02 -2.21 14.13
C VAL A 287 23.34 -3.17 15.28
N ASN A 288 22.33 -3.77 15.90
CA ASN A 288 22.56 -4.74 16.98
C ASN A 288 23.38 -5.95 16.50
N SER A 289 23.05 -6.49 15.32
CA SER A 289 23.77 -7.63 14.75
C SER A 289 25.23 -7.28 14.41
N LEU A 290 25.46 -6.10 13.84
CA LEU A 290 26.80 -5.59 13.52
C LEU A 290 27.62 -5.31 14.79
N SER A 291 27.01 -4.80 15.86
CA SER A 291 27.68 -4.60 17.15
C SER A 291 28.15 -5.92 17.75
N VAL A 292 27.32 -6.97 17.72
CA VAL A 292 27.71 -8.31 18.18
C VAL A 292 28.84 -8.88 17.31
N ALA A 293 28.75 -8.72 15.99
CA ALA A 293 29.81 -9.14 15.09
C ALA A 293 31.13 -8.40 15.34
N LEU A 294 31.06 -7.09 15.62
CA LEU A 294 32.21 -6.26 15.96
C LEU A 294 32.87 -6.74 17.28
N GLU A 295 32.08 -6.98 18.32
CA GLU A 295 32.58 -7.49 19.61
C GLU A 295 33.30 -8.84 19.44
N ASN A 296 32.68 -9.78 18.72
CA ASN A 296 33.29 -11.08 18.44
C ASN A 296 34.59 -10.95 17.62
N THR A 297 34.62 -10.03 16.66
CA THR A 297 35.82 -9.79 15.82
C THR A 297 36.94 -9.15 16.63
N MET A 298 36.62 -8.18 17.50
CA MET A 298 37.57 -7.56 18.41
C MET A 298 38.14 -8.57 19.42
N ALA A 299 37.29 -9.46 19.95
CA ALA A 299 37.74 -10.53 20.85
C ALA A 299 38.67 -11.53 20.13
N ALA A 300 38.37 -11.88 18.88
CA ALA A 300 39.24 -12.71 18.06
C ALA A 300 40.57 -12.01 17.71
N GLU A 301 40.53 -10.71 17.39
CA GLU A 301 41.75 -9.92 17.16
C GLU A 301 42.60 -9.84 18.43
N SER A 302 41.99 -9.55 19.58
CA SER A 302 42.66 -9.54 20.89
C SER A 302 43.32 -10.90 21.18
N ALA A 303 42.62 -12.02 20.96
CA ALA A 303 43.21 -13.35 21.16
C ALA A 303 44.43 -13.65 20.26
N ILE A 304 44.51 -13.04 19.07
CA ILE A 304 45.62 -13.22 18.13
C ILE A 304 46.78 -12.25 18.43
N ARG A 305 46.44 -10.98 18.71
CA ARG A 305 47.39 -9.88 18.78
C ARG A 305 47.84 -9.58 20.19
N ASP A 306 46.95 -9.71 21.16
CA ASP A 306 47.29 -9.52 22.56
C ASP A 306 47.99 -10.78 23.06
N THR A 307 49.24 -10.61 23.47
CA THR A 307 49.98 -11.65 24.17
C THR A 307 49.49 -11.73 25.60
N ASP A 308 49.45 -12.95 26.15
CA ASP A 308 49.20 -13.11 27.58
C ASP A 308 50.35 -12.43 28.34
N PHE A 309 50.07 -11.24 28.87
CA PHE A 309 51.03 -10.41 29.59
C PHE A 309 51.69 -11.19 30.74
N ALA A 310 50.97 -12.13 31.37
CA ALA A 310 51.53 -12.94 32.44
C ALA A 310 52.58 -13.93 31.90
N ALA A 311 52.32 -14.57 30.77
CA ALA A 311 53.25 -15.51 30.14
C ALA A 311 54.50 -14.81 29.59
N GLU A 312 54.32 -13.69 28.90
CA GLU A 312 55.43 -12.93 28.31
C GLU A 312 56.30 -12.28 29.40
N THR A 313 55.69 -11.75 30.46
CA THR A 313 56.45 -11.18 31.61
C THR A 313 57.22 -12.28 32.36
N ALA A 314 56.66 -13.48 32.52
CA ALA A 314 57.36 -14.60 33.12
C ALA A 314 58.54 -15.07 32.24
N ALA A 315 58.36 -15.12 30.92
CA ALA A 315 59.43 -15.44 29.97
C ALA A 315 60.53 -14.38 29.98
N MET A 316 60.18 -13.09 29.95
CA MET A 316 61.11 -11.98 30.08
C MET A 316 61.90 -12.03 31.39
N THR A 317 61.22 -12.26 32.51
CA THR A 317 61.86 -12.38 33.84
C THR A 317 62.80 -13.58 33.90
N ARG A 318 62.38 -14.75 33.38
CA ARG A 318 63.23 -15.93 33.27
C ARG A 318 64.47 -15.65 32.42
N ASN A 319 64.30 -14.98 31.29
CA ASN A 319 65.41 -14.62 30.41
C ASN A 319 66.37 -13.62 31.08
N GLN A 320 65.86 -12.64 31.83
CA GLN A 320 66.70 -11.71 32.60
C GLN A 320 67.49 -12.44 33.69
N ILE A 321 66.87 -13.35 34.44
CA ILE A 321 67.55 -14.18 35.44
C ILE A 321 68.60 -15.06 34.78
N LEU A 322 68.30 -15.68 33.63
CA LEU A 322 69.27 -16.49 32.87
C LEU A 322 70.46 -15.66 32.39
N VAL A 323 70.24 -14.43 31.93
CA VAL A 323 71.33 -13.53 31.54
C VAL A 323 72.19 -13.16 32.76
N GLN A 324 71.59 -12.82 33.90
CA GLN A 324 72.32 -12.55 35.14
C GLN A 324 73.07 -13.77 35.68
N ALA A 325 72.48 -14.96 35.57
CA ALA A 325 73.12 -16.22 35.96
C ALA A 325 74.27 -16.56 35.00
N SER A 326 74.11 -16.32 33.70
CA SER A 326 75.15 -16.56 32.70
C SER A 326 76.34 -15.61 32.88
N THR A 327 76.10 -14.34 33.23
CA THR A 327 77.19 -13.40 33.53
C THR A 327 77.91 -13.76 34.84
N GLN A 328 77.20 -14.21 35.87
CA GLN A 328 77.83 -14.72 37.11
C GLN A 328 78.59 -16.02 36.88
N ALA A 329 78.04 -16.95 36.09
CA ALA A 329 78.71 -18.19 35.71
C ALA A 329 79.97 -17.92 34.87
N LEU A 330 79.91 -16.97 33.94
CA LEU A 330 81.09 -16.49 33.20
C LEU A 330 82.12 -15.84 34.13
N ALA A 331 81.70 -15.04 35.11
CA ALA A 331 82.60 -14.47 36.10
C ALA A 331 83.29 -15.54 36.96
N LEU A 332 82.55 -16.56 37.39
CA LEU A 332 83.08 -17.70 38.15
C LEU A 332 84.00 -18.59 37.30
N SER A 333 83.64 -18.81 36.03
CA SER A 333 84.47 -19.57 35.09
C SER A 333 85.75 -18.82 34.70
N ASN A 334 85.78 -17.49 34.79
CA ASN A 334 86.99 -16.69 34.57
C ASN A 334 87.89 -16.63 35.82
N SER A 335 87.35 -16.82 37.02
CA SER A 335 88.12 -16.82 38.28
C SER A 335 88.67 -18.20 38.67
N ALA A 336 88.06 -19.30 38.23
CA ALA A 336 88.55 -20.66 38.45
C ALA A 336 89.93 -20.95 37.80
N PRO A 337 90.25 -20.51 36.57
CA PRO A 337 91.58 -20.68 35.98
C PRO A 337 92.66 -19.84 36.69
N GLN A 338 92.31 -18.63 37.14
CA GLN A 338 93.21 -17.72 37.85
C GLN A 338 93.64 -18.28 39.23
N SER A 339 92.73 -18.96 39.93
CA SER A 339 93.02 -19.61 41.21
C SER A 339 93.89 -20.86 41.07
N VAL A 340 93.76 -21.62 39.98
CA VAL A 340 94.69 -22.73 39.66
C VAL A 340 96.09 -22.21 39.31
N LEU A 341 96.19 -21.09 38.59
CA LEU A 341 97.47 -20.47 38.26
C LEU A 341 98.21 -19.92 39.50
N SER A 342 97.46 -19.52 40.54
CA SER A 342 98.00 -19.15 41.86
C SER A 342 98.58 -20.34 42.65
N LEU A 343 98.15 -21.58 42.36
CA LEU A 343 98.63 -22.80 43.02
C LEU A 343 99.85 -23.43 42.31
N MET A 344 100.17 -22.96 41.10
CA MET A 344 101.32 -23.38 40.30
C MET A 344 102.52 -22.42 40.41
N ARG A 345 102.51 -21.49 41.38
CA ARG A 345 103.62 -20.61 41.76
C ARG A 345 104.14 -20.99 43.14
#